data_AF-A0A7T5ES01-F1
#
_entry.id   AF-A0A7T5ES01-F1
#
_cell.length_a   1.000
_cell.length_b   1.000
_cell.length_c   1.000
_cell.angle_alpha   90.00
_cell.angle_beta   90.00
_cell.angle_gamma   90.00
#
_symmetry.space_group_name_H-M   'P 1'
#
loop_
_entity.id
_entity.type
_entity.pdbx_description
1 polymer ?
#
loop_
_entity_poly.entity_id
_entity_poly.type
_entity_poly.pdbx_seq_one_letter_code
_entity_poly.pdbx_strand_id
1 'polypeptide(L)' 'MQYDGIFESLTVSRDDFAEKSPTFTQMKSLIDAVDVKIVHIKRNRDRLTIIFRKIG' A
#
# COMPACT_ATOMS: atom_id res chain seq x y z
N MET A 1 -12.78 16.20 15.65
CA MET A 1 -13.31 15.15 14.77
C MET A 1 -12.30 14.01 14.76
N GLN A 2 -12.63 12.90 15.42
CA GLN A 2 -11.78 11.72 15.52
C GLN A 2 -11.97 10.93 14.23
N TYR A 3 -11.05 11.08 13.28
CA TYR A 3 -11.07 10.26 12.07
C TYR A 3 -10.61 8.86 12.47
N ASP A 4 -11.55 7.95 12.71
CA ASP A 4 -11.32 6.49 12.66
C ASP A 4 -11.03 6.09 11.20
N GLY A 5 -9.95 6.64 10.65
CA GLY A 5 -9.44 6.22 9.35
C GLY A 5 -8.74 4.89 9.56
N ILE A 6 -9.34 3.79 9.10
CA ILE A 6 -8.69 2.48 9.10
C ILE A 6 -7.39 2.63 8.28
N PHE A 7 -6.25 2.61 8.96
CA PHE A 7 -4.94 2.62 8.33
C PHE A 7 -4.60 1.18 7.94
N GLU A 8 -4.42 0.98 6.65
CA GLU A 8 -3.96 -0.30 6.09
C GLU A 8 -2.50 -0.14 5.65
N SER A 9 -1.74 -1.24 5.70
CA SER A 9 -0.35 -1.25 5.29
C SER A 9 -0.06 -2.39 4.33
N LEU A 10 0.56 -2.07 3.20
CA LEU A 10 1.06 -3.04 2.23
C LEU A 10 2.59 -3.08 2.33
N THR A 11 3.16 -4.22 2.72
CA THR A 11 4.61 -4.44 2.68
C THR A 11 4.95 -5.37 1.53
N VAL A 12 5.86 -4.92 0.68
CA VAL A 12 6.33 -5.61 -0.52
C VAL A 12 7.83 -5.86 -0.37
N SER A 13 8.29 -7.09 -0.52
CA SER A 13 9.72 -7.35 -0.65
C SER A 13 10.19 -7.16 -2.09
N ARG A 14 11.50 -7.01 -2.28
CA ARG A 14 12.09 -6.96 -3.62
C ARG A 14 11.81 -8.22 -4.43
N ASP A 15 11.74 -9.37 -3.77
CA ASP A 15 11.44 -10.66 -4.40
C ASP A 15 9.98 -10.74 -4.84
N ASP A 16 9.08 -10.07 -4.13
CA ASP A 16 7.66 -9.92 -4.48
C ASP A 16 7.44 -8.95 -5.64
N PHE A 17 8.45 -8.26 -6.18
CA PHE A 17 8.30 -7.39 -7.35
C PHE A 17 8.51 -8.12 -8.69
N ALA A 18 8.84 -9.41 -8.67
CA ALA A 18 8.98 -10.21 -9.87
C ALA A 18 7.59 -10.43 -10.54
N GLU A 19 7.18 -9.48 -11.40
CA GLU A 19 6.11 -9.37 -12.43
C GLU A 19 4.78 -10.15 -12.35
N LYS A 20 4.67 -11.21 -11.55
CA LYS A 20 3.46 -12.05 -11.34
C LYS A 20 3.08 -12.17 -9.87
N SER A 21 3.65 -11.34 -9.00
CA SER A 21 3.35 -11.41 -7.58
C SER A 21 1.95 -10.84 -7.28
N PRO A 22 1.16 -11.51 -6.42
CA PRO A 22 -0.09 -11.00 -5.88
C PRO A 22 0.01 -9.57 -5.34
N THR A 23 1.21 -9.18 -4.91
CA THR A 23 1.49 -7.86 -4.34
C THR A 23 1.42 -6.74 -5.38
N PHE A 24 1.83 -6.99 -6.63
CA PHE A 24 1.68 -6.01 -7.71
C PHE A 24 0.21 -5.79 -8.05
N THR A 25 -0.58 -6.87 -8.09
CA THR A 25 -2.04 -6.80 -8.28
C THR A 25 -2.69 -5.99 -7.16
N GLN A 26 -2.32 -6.23 -5.90
CA GLN A 26 -2.84 -5.47 -4.76
C GLN A 26 -2.45 -3.98 -4.85
N MET A 27 -1.20 -3.68 -5.20
CA MET A 27 -0.74 -2.30 -5.33
C MET A 27 -1.45 -1.58 -6.48
N LYS A 28 -1.70 -2.26 -7.60
CA LYS A 28 -2.50 -1.74 -8.70
C LYS A 28 -3.94 -1.51 -8.28
N SER A 29 -4.58 -2.45 -7.60
CA SER A 29 -5.95 -2.28 -7.07
C SER A 29 -6.06 -1.11 -6.09
N LEU A 30 -5.00 -0.83 -5.31
CA LEU A 30 -4.94 0.34 -4.44
C LEU A 30 -4.77 1.64 -5.23
N ILE A 31 -4.02 1.65 -6.33
CA ILE A 31 -3.90 2.83 -7.20
C ILE A 31 -5.20 3.08 -7.98
N ASP A 32 -5.85 2.01 -8.44
CA ASP A 32 -7.12 2.06 -9.16
C ASP A 32 -8.28 2.45 -8.23
N ALA A 33 -8.18 2.13 -6.93
CA ALA A 33 -9.10 2.64 -5.92
C ALA A 33 -8.84 4.14 -5.71
N VAL A 34 -9.70 4.99 -6.26
CA VAL A 34 -9.60 6.46 -6.16
C VAL A 34 -9.73 6.94 -4.70
N ASP A 35 -10.35 6.13 -3.83
CA ASP A 35 -10.65 6.46 -2.44
C ASP A 35 -9.58 6.01 -1.44
N VAL A 36 -8.30 6.04 -1.81
CA VAL A 36 -7.19 5.79 -0.87
C VAL A 36 -6.20 6.94 -0.84
N LYS A 37 -5.86 7.38 0.38
CA LYS A 37 -4.81 8.36 0.63
C LYS A 37 -3.59 7.64 1.17
N ILE A 38 -2.48 7.71 0.46
CA ILE A 38 -1.18 7.29 0.99
C ILE A 38 -0.78 8.27 2.10
N VAL A 39 -0.53 7.73 3.29
CA VAL A 39 -0.16 8.48 4.49
C VAL A 39 1.35 8.44 4.70
N HIS A 40 1.97 7.30 4.41
CA HIS A 40 3.40 7.13 4.62
C HIS A 40 3.98 6.05 3.71
N ILE A 41 5.23 6.22 3.29
CA ILE A 41 5.98 5.19 2.56
C ILE A 41 7.31 4.98 3.29
N LYS A 42 7.53 3.76 3.76
CA LYS A 42 8.78 3.37 4.41
C LYS A 42 9.53 2.40 3.51
N ARG A 43 10.75 2.78 3.12
CA ARG A 43 11.65 1.92 2.37
C ARG A 43 12.74 1.40 3.28
N ASN A 44 12.93 0.09 3.29
CA ASN A 44 14.08 -0.59 3.85
C ASN A 44 14.77 -1.38 2.74
N ARG A 45 16.05 -1.76 2.90
CA ARG A 45 16.93 -2.30 1.82
C ARG A 45 16.20 -3.19 0.81
N ASP A 46 15.42 -4.15 1.31
CA ASP A 46 14.72 -5.13 0.48
C ASP A 46 13.19 -5.08 0.62
N ARG A 47 12.64 -4.06 1.29
CA ARG A 47 11.20 -3.94 1.56
C ARG A 47 10.66 -2.54 1.37
N LEU A 48 9.55 -2.41 0.66
CA LEU A 48 8.73 -1.20 0.57
C LEU A 48 7.47 -1.41 1.42
N THR A 49 7.18 -0.52 2.36
CA THR A 49 5.92 -0.53 3.11
C THR A 49 5.15 0.74 2.81
N ILE A 50 3.93 0.61 2.29
CA ILE A 50 3.02 1.70 1.98
C ILE A 50 1.93 1.66 3.03
N ILE A 51 1.78 2.75 3.80
CA ILE A 51 0.69 2.95 4.74
C ILE A 51 -0.30 3.89 4.08
N PHE A 52 -1.55 3.46 3.96
CA PHE A 52 -2.61 4.22 3.34
C PHE A 52 -3.87 4.16 4.20
N ARG A 53 -4.80 5.07 3.95
CA ARG A 53 -6.13 5.07 4.56
C ARG A 53 -7.17 5.15 3.47
N LYS A 54 -8.30 4.46 3.65
CA LYS A 54 -9.47 4.67 2.81
C LYS A 54 -10.09 6.03 3.13
N ILE A 55 -10.45 6.78 2.10
CA ILE A 55 -10.98 8.15 2.22
C ILE A 55 -12.51 8.13 2.17
N GLY A 56 -13.10 7.23 1.37
CA GLY A 56 -14.56 7.06 1.27
C GLY A 56 -15.26 8.19 0.53
#